data_AF-A0A2B4R6X2-F1
#
_entry.id   AF-A0A2B4R6X2-F1
#
_cell.length_a   1.000
_cell.length_b   1.000
_cell.length_c   1.000
_cell.angle_alpha   90.00
_cell.angle_beta   90.00
_cell.angle_gamma   90.00
#
_symmetry.space_group_name_H-M   'P 1'
#
loop_
_entity.id
_entity.type
_entity.pdbx_description
1 polymer ?
#
loop_
_entity_poly.entity_id
_entity_poly.type
_entity_poly.pdbx_seq_one_letter_code
_entity_poly.pdbx_strand_id
1 'polypeptide(L)'
;MSRIEYNNMLFVIGRHLDQLSVHEQLMFMCREKLTRGVQDINNSRSLFEELGHLNFLKIDQLGDLKELLKEVGEWSLLKKVTNFEVKRKKYSNLLEKVIRVFDCGESNELEHLLRICKTKTSFDFETKIRDVRSLFKELESQNFLEFYRLDILIEILRETGKPDLLTEIEEFEKRINEEEELKRKKAPTSGIFASGRNLGGRVIG
;
A
#
# COMPACT_ATOMS: atom_id res chain seq x y z
N MET A 1 3.72 -1.25 -2.08
CA MET A 1 2.98 -0.01 -1.85
C MET A 1 3.05 0.35 -0.39
N SER A 2 2.98 1.64 -0.06
CA SER A 2 2.99 2.13 1.33
C SER A 2 1.61 1.98 1.99
N ARG A 3 1.57 2.10 3.32
CA ARG A 3 0.30 2.13 4.05
C ARG A 3 -0.54 3.37 3.72
N ILE A 4 0.14 4.49 3.40
CA ILE A 4 -0.51 5.73 2.96
C ILE A 4 -1.23 5.53 1.62
N GLU A 5 -0.56 4.93 0.63
CA GLU A 5 -1.19 4.64 -0.66
C GLU A 5 -2.38 3.69 -0.53
N TYR A 6 -2.24 2.66 0.30
CA TYR A 6 -3.31 1.72 0.60
C TYR A 6 -4.54 2.43 1.18
N ASN A 7 -4.34 3.24 2.22
CA ASN A 7 -5.41 3.98 2.88
C ASN A 7 -6.07 4.98 1.90
N ASN A 8 -5.27 5.68 1.09
CA ASN A 8 -5.79 6.59 0.08
C ASN A 8 -6.58 5.85 -1.02
N MET A 9 -6.15 4.65 -1.42
CA MET A 9 -6.89 3.81 -2.36
C MET A 9 -8.27 3.44 -1.79
N LEU A 10 -8.31 2.93 -0.55
CA LEU A 10 -9.58 2.60 0.11
C LEU A 10 -10.49 3.81 0.25
N PHE A 11 -9.93 4.97 0.60
CA PHE A 11 -10.70 6.20 0.71
C PHE A 11 -11.35 6.64 -0.61
N VAL A 12 -10.58 6.60 -1.72
CA VAL A 12 -11.10 6.96 -3.05
C VAL A 12 -12.18 5.96 -3.49
N ILE A 13 -11.98 4.66 -3.25
CA ILE A 13 -12.98 3.64 -3.57
C ILE A 13 -14.24 3.84 -2.74
N GLY A 14 -14.11 4.01 -1.42
CA GLY A 14 -15.26 4.19 -0.52
C GLY A 14 -16.10 5.40 -0.93
N ARG A 15 -15.45 6.54 -1.19
CA ARG A 15 -16.15 7.75 -1.68
C ARG A 15 -16.89 7.51 -3.00
N HIS A 16 -16.30 6.79 -3.94
CA HIS A 16 -16.94 6.47 -5.21
C HIS A 16 -18.17 5.57 -5.00
N LEU A 17 -18.05 4.54 -4.17
CA LEU A 17 -19.17 3.63 -3.87
C LEU A 17 -20.31 4.35 -3.13
N ASP A 18 -19.99 5.30 -2.25
CA ASP A 18 -20.99 6.14 -1.60
C ASP A 18 -21.78 6.98 -2.62
N GLN A 19 -21.12 7.49 -3.66
CA GLN A 19 -21.77 8.24 -4.75
C GLN A 19 -22.71 7.37 -5.58
N LEU A 20 -22.40 6.07 -5.73
CA LEU A 20 -23.27 5.11 -6.40
C LEU A 20 -24.46 4.66 -5.54
N SER A 21 -24.50 5.06 -4.26
CA SER A 21 -25.55 4.67 -3.32
C SER A 21 -25.71 3.15 -3.16
N VAL A 22 -24.62 2.38 -3.30
CA VAL A 22 -24.62 0.90 -3.18
C VAL A 22 -24.38 0.40 -1.75
N HIS A 23 -24.45 1.29 -0.75
CA HIS A 23 -24.12 0.97 0.65
C HIS A 23 -24.92 -0.20 1.22
N GLU A 24 -26.25 -0.21 1.00
CA GLU A 24 -27.13 -1.29 1.48
C GLU A 24 -26.74 -2.65 0.88
N GLN A 25 -26.43 -2.68 -0.42
CA GLN A 25 -25.96 -3.87 -1.12
C GLN A 25 -24.63 -4.36 -0.54
N LEU A 26 -23.67 -3.45 -0.30
CA LEU A 26 -22.37 -3.78 0.30
C LEU A 26 -22.52 -4.36 1.71
N MET A 27 -23.37 -3.74 2.54
CA MET A 27 -23.69 -4.24 3.88
C MET A 27 -24.29 -5.64 3.83
N PHE A 28 -25.22 -5.88 2.90
CA PHE A 28 -25.84 -7.20 2.74
C PHE A 28 -24.83 -8.28 2.31
N MET A 29 -23.89 -7.94 1.43
CA MET A 29 -22.81 -8.85 1.02
C MET A 29 -21.83 -9.14 2.15
N CYS A 30 -21.55 -8.16 3.01
CA CYS A 30 -20.61 -8.30 4.13
C CYS A 30 -21.25 -8.87 5.41
N ARG A 31 -22.56 -9.14 5.44
CA ARG A 31 -23.33 -9.49 6.65
C ARG A 31 -22.76 -10.65 7.49
N GLU A 32 -22.11 -11.62 6.85
CA GLU A 32 -21.53 -12.79 7.54
C GLU A 32 -20.17 -12.47 8.17
N LYS A 33 -19.50 -11.44 7.68
CA LYS A 33 -18.21 -10.95 8.18
C LYS A 33 -18.37 -9.94 9.30
N LEU A 34 -19.45 -9.16 9.25
CA LEU A 34 -19.79 -8.18 10.28
C LEU A 34 -20.35 -8.89 11.52
N THR A 35 -19.69 -8.72 12.67
CA THR A 35 -20.16 -9.30 13.93
C THR A 35 -21.47 -8.62 14.36
N ARG A 36 -22.39 -9.37 14.99
CA ARG A 36 -23.61 -8.80 15.56
C ARG A 36 -23.25 -7.80 16.64
N GLY A 37 -23.58 -6.52 16.44
CA GLY A 37 -23.31 -5.45 17.39
C GLY A 37 -22.51 -4.28 16.85
N VAL A 38 -22.07 -4.32 15.58
CA VAL A 38 -21.49 -3.14 14.92
C VAL A 38 -22.60 -2.12 14.67
N GLN A 39 -22.75 -1.18 15.60
CA GLN A 39 -23.52 0.04 15.39
C GLN A 39 -22.59 1.06 14.70
N ASP A 40 -23.14 1.87 13.79
CA ASP A 40 -22.50 3.03 13.13
C ASP A 40 -21.73 2.83 11.80
N ILE A 41 -21.95 1.75 11.03
CA ILE A 41 -21.48 1.68 9.63
C ILE A 41 -22.45 2.43 8.69
N ASN A 42 -22.22 3.74 8.54
CA ASN A 42 -23.10 4.63 7.79
C ASN A 42 -22.64 4.93 6.34
N ASN A 43 -21.45 4.48 5.96
CA ASN A 43 -20.91 4.65 4.60
C ASN A 43 -19.88 3.56 4.27
N SER A 44 -19.52 3.48 3.00
CA SER A 44 -18.58 2.49 2.45
C SER A 44 -17.17 2.62 3.05
N ARG A 45 -16.77 3.84 3.44
CA ARG A 45 -15.49 4.05 4.12
C ARG A 45 -15.48 3.40 5.50
N SER A 46 -16.49 3.65 6.34
CA SER A 46 -16.61 3.04 7.66
C SER A 46 -16.71 1.51 7.56
N LEU A 47 -17.36 0.99 6.51
CA LEU A 47 -17.38 -0.44 6.22
C LEU A 47 -15.97 -1.00 5.97
N PHE A 48 -15.15 -0.33 5.15
CA PHE A 48 -13.78 -0.78 4.88
C PHE A 48 -12.86 -0.68 6.09
N GLU A 49 -13.03 0.35 6.93
CA GLU A 49 -12.32 0.47 8.20
C GLU A 49 -12.65 -0.74 9.09
N GLU A 50 -13.94 -1.08 9.25
CA GLU A 50 -14.38 -2.24 10.04
C GLU A 50 -13.86 -3.57 9.48
N LEU A 51 -13.96 -3.79 8.17
CA LEU A 51 -13.39 -4.99 7.53
C LEU A 51 -11.88 -5.08 7.76
N GLY A 52 -11.20 -3.94 7.86
CA GLY A 52 -9.79 -3.88 8.26
C GLY A 52 -9.56 -4.33 9.70
N HIS A 53 -10.36 -3.84 10.64
CA HIS A 53 -10.31 -4.25 12.06
C HIS A 53 -10.57 -5.75 12.23
N LEU A 54 -11.52 -6.29 11.48
CA LEU A 54 -11.87 -7.71 11.49
C LEU A 54 -10.92 -8.61 10.68
N ASN A 55 -9.84 -8.04 10.14
CA ASN A 55 -8.82 -8.74 9.35
C ASN A 55 -9.30 -9.29 7.99
N PHE A 56 -10.47 -8.88 7.50
CA PHE A 56 -10.99 -9.25 6.18
C PHE A 56 -10.41 -8.36 5.05
N LEU A 57 -9.90 -7.18 5.39
CA LEU A 57 -9.34 -6.25 4.42
C LEU A 57 -7.97 -5.71 4.86
N LYS A 58 -6.90 -6.27 4.30
CA LYS A 58 -5.51 -5.84 4.57
C LYS A 58 -4.78 -5.46 3.30
N ILE A 59 -3.69 -4.71 3.45
CA ILE A 59 -2.83 -4.31 2.32
C ILE A 59 -2.34 -5.49 1.46
N ASP A 60 -2.13 -6.65 2.07
CA ASP A 60 -1.71 -7.90 1.42
C ASP A 60 -2.88 -8.86 1.13
N GLN A 61 -4.12 -8.49 1.48
CA GLN A 61 -5.32 -9.34 1.36
C GLN A 61 -6.47 -8.50 0.81
N LEU A 62 -6.54 -8.41 -0.52
CA LEU A 62 -7.53 -7.60 -1.25
C LEU A 62 -8.59 -8.45 -1.97
N GLY A 63 -8.64 -9.77 -1.69
CA GLY A 63 -9.59 -10.70 -2.32
C GLY A 63 -11.04 -10.24 -2.14
N ASP A 64 -11.41 -9.95 -0.90
CA ASP A 64 -12.76 -9.51 -0.53
C ASP A 64 -13.15 -8.20 -1.21
N LEU A 65 -12.23 -7.22 -1.24
CA LEU A 65 -12.48 -5.95 -1.91
C LEU A 65 -12.70 -6.13 -3.42
N LYS A 66 -11.92 -7.01 -4.06
CA LYS A 66 -12.09 -7.30 -5.50
C LYS A 66 -13.43 -7.96 -5.78
N GLU A 67 -13.86 -8.89 -4.92
CA GLU A 67 -15.16 -9.55 -5.04
C GLU A 67 -16.30 -8.52 -4.90
N LEU A 68 -16.27 -7.67 -3.87
CA LEU A 68 -17.25 -6.60 -3.69
C LEU A 68 -17.32 -5.67 -4.91
N LEU A 69 -16.18 -5.23 -5.44
CA LEU A 69 -16.12 -4.36 -6.61
C LEU A 69 -16.67 -5.03 -7.88
N LYS A 70 -16.50 -6.35 -8.01
CA LYS A 70 -17.05 -7.12 -9.12
C LYS A 70 -18.58 -7.19 -9.04
N GLU A 71 -19.12 -7.47 -7.86
CA GLU A 71 -20.58 -7.60 -7.65
C GLU A 71 -21.33 -6.27 -7.82
N VAL A 72 -20.71 -5.13 -7.49
CA VAL A 72 -21.28 -3.80 -7.79
C VAL A 72 -20.97 -3.30 -9.20
N GLY A 73 -20.28 -4.08 -10.03
CA GLY A 73 -19.97 -3.75 -11.43
C GLY A 73 -18.89 -2.68 -11.61
N GLU A 74 -18.08 -2.37 -10.59
CA GLU A 74 -17.04 -1.36 -10.62
C GLU A 74 -15.71 -1.88 -11.20
N TRP A 75 -15.72 -2.19 -12.49
CA TRP A 75 -14.57 -2.74 -13.22
C TRP A 75 -13.35 -1.82 -13.23
N SER A 76 -13.57 -0.50 -13.24
CA SER A 76 -12.49 0.49 -13.26
C SER A 76 -11.69 0.46 -11.95
N LEU A 77 -12.40 0.40 -10.81
CA LEU A 77 -11.83 0.29 -9.48
C LEU A 77 -11.22 -1.10 -9.27
N LEU A 78 -11.86 -2.16 -9.76
CA LEU A 78 -11.31 -3.52 -9.73
C LEU A 78 -9.94 -3.59 -10.40
N LYS A 79 -9.79 -2.96 -11.59
CA LYS A 79 -8.50 -2.87 -12.28
C LYS A 79 -7.46 -2.11 -11.45
N LYS A 80 -7.86 -1.03 -10.77
CA LYS A 80 -6.98 -0.25 -9.88
C LYS A 80 -6.49 -1.10 -8.69
N VAL A 81 -7.39 -1.80 -8.01
CA VAL A 81 -7.06 -2.71 -6.88
C VAL A 81 -6.16 -3.86 -7.34
N THR A 82 -6.44 -4.45 -8.51
CA THR A 82 -5.62 -5.53 -9.08
C THR A 82 -4.20 -5.06 -9.38
N ASN A 83 -4.05 -3.87 -9.98
CA ASN A 83 -2.72 -3.31 -10.25
C ASN A 83 -1.95 -3.02 -8.96
N PHE A 84 -2.62 -2.53 -7.92
CA PHE A 84 -2.04 -2.33 -6.60
C PHE A 84 -1.54 -3.66 -6.02
N GLU A 85 -2.37 -4.70 -6.04
CA GLU A 85 -2.03 -6.03 -5.52
C GLU A 85 -0.83 -6.64 -6.24
N VAL A 86 -0.78 -6.54 -7.58
CA VAL A 86 0.36 -7.00 -8.38
C VAL A 86 1.65 -6.29 -7.97
N LYS A 87 1.60 -4.96 -7.78
CA LYS A 87 2.77 -4.18 -7.33
C LYS A 87 3.18 -4.57 -5.91
N ARG A 88 2.23 -4.70 -4.97
CA ARG A 88 2.52 -5.13 -3.60
C ARG A 88 3.15 -6.53 -3.59
N LYS A 89 2.60 -7.49 -4.35
CA LYS A 89 3.14 -8.85 -4.47
C LYS A 89 4.57 -8.89 -5.02
N LYS A 90 4.89 -8.08 -6.03
CA LYS A 90 6.28 -7.98 -6.55
C LYS A 90 7.26 -7.56 -5.44
N TYR A 91 6.89 -6.55 -4.66
CA TYR A 91 7.71 -6.10 -3.54
C TYR A 91 7.77 -7.13 -2.40
N SER A 92 6.65 -7.74 -2.02
CA SER A 92 6.64 -8.77 -0.98
C SER A 92 7.50 -9.98 -1.38
N ASN A 93 7.52 -10.35 -2.66
CA ASN A 93 8.40 -11.39 -3.18
C ASN A 93 9.88 -10.99 -3.11
N LEU A 94 10.22 -9.73 -3.42
CA LEU A 94 11.58 -9.21 -3.30
C LEU A 94 12.05 -9.26 -1.84
N LEU A 95 11.21 -8.80 -0.90
CA LEU A 95 11.53 -8.88 0.52
C LEU A 95 11.68 -10.32 1.00
N GLU A 96 10.78 -11.22 0.61
CA GLU A 96 10.87 -12.63 1.00
C GLU A 96 12.16 -13.29 0.48
N LYS A 97 12.64 -12.92 -0.71
CA LYS A 97 13.96 -13.38 -1.21
C LYS A 97 15.09 -12.91 -0.29
N VAL A 98 15.10 -11.63 0.07
CA VAL A 98 16.14 -11.08 0.95
C VAL A 98 16.08 -11.72 2.34
N ILE A 99 14.89 -11.80 2.93
CA ILE A 99 14.66 -12.42 4.24
C ILE A 99 15.18 -13.86 4.23
N ARG A 100 14.89 -14.65 3.20
CA ARG A 100 15.36 -16.04 3.09
C ARG A 100 16.88 -16.17 3.09
N VAL A 101 17.59 -15.25 2.42
CA VAL A 101 19.06 -15.28 2.38
C VAL A 101 19.64 -15.06 3.78
N PHE A 102 18.99 -14.24 4.61
CA PHE A 102 19.42 -13.97 5.98
C PHE A 102 18.89 -15.00 7.00
N ASP A 103 17.68 -15.53 6.83
CA ASP A 103 17.08 -16.56 7.70
C ASP A 103 17.84 -17.90 7.61
N CYS A 104 18.46 -18.21 6.46
CA CYS A 104 19.25 -19.44 6.27
C CYS A 104 20.74 -19.27 6.60
N GLY A 105 21.14 -18.11 7.14
CA GLY A 105 22.53 -17.78 7.48
C GLY A 105 23.00 -18.33 8.83
N GLU A 106 24.20 -17.91 9.23
CA GLU A 106 24.82 -18.30 10.51
C GLU A 106 24.09 -17.69 11.72
N SER A 107 24.31 -18.27 12.90
CA SER A 107 23.55 -17.96 14.14
C SER A 107 23.67 -16.52 14.66
N ASN A 108 24.48 -15.66 14.04
CA ASN A 108 24.72 -14.27 14.46
C ASN A 108 24.26 -13.22 13.42
N GLU A 109 23.62 -13.65 12.33
CA GLU A 109 23.19 -12.73 11.26
C GLU A 109 22.16 -11.70 11.76
N LEU A 110 21.23 -12.10 12.64
CA LEU A 110 20.22 -11.21 13.19
C LEU A 110 20.83 -10.06 14.02
N GLU A 111 21.81 -10.35 14.87
CA GLU A 111 22.49 -9.33 15.69
C GLU A 111 23.24 -8.33 14.81
N HIS A 112 23.86 -8.82 13.74
CA HIS A 112 24.53 -7.97 12.77
C HIS A 112 23.53 -7.04 12.08
N LEU A 113 22.42 -7.58 11.56
CA LEU A 113 21.36 -6.80 10.93
C LEU A 113 20.76 -5.76 11.86
N LEU A 114 20.52 -6.11 13.13
CA LEU A 114 20.04 -5.17 14.14
C LEU A 114 21.00 -3.99 14.34
N ARG A 115 22.31 -4.23 14.36
CA ARG A 115 23.33 -3.19 14.48
C ARG A 115 23.32 -2.23 13.28
N ILE A 116 23.25 -2.77 12.07
CA ILE A 116 23.15 -1.98 10.83
C ILE A 116 21.89 -1.11 10.89
N CYS A 117 20.75 -1.74 11.19
CA CYS A 117 19.46 -1.06 11.26
C CYS A 117 19.49 0.06 12.28
N LYS A 118 19.97 -0.20 13.51
CA LYS A 118 20.05 0.80 14.58
C LYS A 118 20.94 1.98 14.20
N THR A 119 22.08 1.73 13.56
CA THR A 119 22.97 2.78 13.06
C THR A 119 22.27 3.64 12.01
N LYS A 120 21.53 3.03 11.08
CA LYS A 120 20.92 3.74 9.96
C LYS A 120 19.65 4.49 10.32
N THR A 121 18.80 3.91 11.18
CA THR A 121 17.49 4.47 11.52
C THR A 121 17.52 5.32 12.79
N SER A 122 18.57 5.20 13.61
CA SER A 122 18.62 5.73 14.99
C SER A 122 17.44 5.26 15.86
N PHE A 123 16.71 4.24 15.41
CA PHE A 123 15.58 3.68 16.12
C PHE A 123 16.09 2.62 17.08
N ASP A 124 15.68 2.73 18.35
CA ASP A 124 15.95 1.69 19.32
C ASP A 124 14.86 0.63 19.19
N PHE A 125 15.25 -0.54 18.68
CA PHE A 125 14.36 -1.68 18.60
C PHE A 125 14.15 -2.24 20.01
N GLU A 126 13.23 -1.63 20.77
CA GLU A 126 12.86 -2.10 22.11
C GLU A 126 12.37 -3.56 22.05
N THR A 127 13.10 -4.45 22.74
CA THR A 127 12.75 -5.82 23.16
C THR A 127 11.82 -6.67 22.27
N LYS A 128 12.40 -7.77 21.73
CA LYS A 128 11.78 -8.99 21.11
C LYS A 128 11.71 -9.08 19.58
N ILE A 129 12.65 -8.47 18.85
CA ILE A 129 12.97 -9.03 17.52
C ILE A 129 13.71 -10.36 17.74
N ARG A 130 13.07 -11.48 17.36
CA ARG A 130 13.58 -12.85 17.59
C ARG A 130 14.14 -13.51 16.33
N ASP A 131 13.79 -12.98 15.16
CA ASP A 131 14.13 -13.54 13.85
C ASP A 131 14.17 -12.41 12.80
N VAL A 132 14.79 -12.69 11.65
CA VAL A 132 14.97 -11.68 10.58
C VAL A 132 13.61 -11.26 10.01
N ARG A 133 12.67 -12.18 9.88
CA ARG A 133 11.32 -11.86 9.42
C ARG A 133 10.63 -10.83 10.31
N SER A 134 10.79 -10.93 11.63
CA SER A 134 10.25 -9.98 12.60
C SER A 134 10.96 -8.62 12.52
N LEU A 135 12.27 -8.59 12.24
CA LEU A 135 13.00 -7.35 11.98
C LEU A 135 12.43 -6.61 10.77
N PHE A 136 12.26 -7.30 9.65
CA PHE A 136 11.75 -6.69 8.43
C PHE A 136 10.32 -6.17 8.58
N LYS A 137 9.47 -6.89 9.33
CA LYS A 137 8.13 -6.41 9.68
C LYS A 137 8.18 -5.13 10.52
N GLU A 138 9.12 -5.03 11.45
CA GLU A 138 9.28 -3.82 12.28
C GLU A 138 9.81 -2.65 11.46
N LEU A 139 10.71 -2.90 10.51
CA LEU A 139 11.14 -1.87 9.56
C LEU A 139 9.97 -1.36 8.71
N GLU A 140 9.06 -2.24 8.27
CA GLU A 140 7.83 -1.82 7.58
C GLU A 140 6.86 -1.07 8.51
N SER A 141 6.70 -1.51 9.76
CA SER A 141 5.76 -0.90 10.72
C SER A 141 6.17 0.53 11.10
N GLN A 142 7.47 0.77 11.24
CA GLN A 142 8.05 2.08 11.52
C GLN A 142 8.27 2.94 10.26
N ASN A 143 7.83 2.45 9.09
CA ASN A 143 8.01 3.08 7.78
C ASN A 143 9.49 3.30 7.37
N PHE A 144 10.44 2.56 7.93
CA PHE A 144 11.83 2.58 7.45
C PHE A 144 12.01 1.80 6.15
N LEU A 145 11.12 0.83 5.90
CA LEU A 145 11.12 -0.01 4.72
C LEU A 145 9.74 0.01 4.06
N GLU A 146 9.67 0.47 2.81
CA GLU A 146 8.45 0.47 2.01
C GLU A 146 8.78 0.29 0.53
N PHE A 147 7.75 0.15 -0.31
CA PHE A 147 7.91 -0.02 -1.75
C PHE A 147 8.70 1.08 -2.47
N TYR A 148 8.62 2.34 -2.01
CA TYR A 148 9.42 3.45 -2.53
C TYR A 148 10.55 3.87 -1.58
N ARG A 149 10.84 3.05 -0.57
CA ARG A 149 11.86 3.33 0.44
C ARG A 149 12.64 2.05 0.73
N LEU A 150 13.63 1.79 -0.11
CA LEU A 150 14.51 0.62 0.01
C LEU A 150 15.90 0.98 0.51
N ASP A 151 16.15 2.23 0.94
CA ASP A 151 17.46 2.71 1.38
C ASP A 151 18.06 1.84 2.50
N ILE A 152 17.23 1.45 3.47
CA ILE A 152 17.67 0.58 4.57
C ILE A 152 18.07 -0.80 4.07
N LEU A 153 17.36 -1.31 3.05
CA LEU A 153 17.61 -2.61 2.47
C LEU A 153 18.89 -2.61 1.62
N ILE A 154 19.12 -1.53 0.87
CA ILE A 154 20.36 -1.28 0.13
C ILE A 154 21.55 -1.25 1.08
N GLU A 155 21.43 -0.55 2.22
CA GLU A 155 22.50 -0.48 3.23
C GLU A 155 22.79 -1.86 3.82
N ILE A 156 21.75 -2.60 4.23
CA ILE A 156 21.88 -3.96 4.74
C ILE A 156 22.66 -4.83 3.74
N LEU A 157 22.28 -4.84 2.47
CA LEU A 157 22.93 -5.68 1.47
C LEU A 157 24.37 -5.26 1.16
N ARG A 158 24.67 -3.95 1.24
CA ARG A 158 26.02 -3.43 1.08
C ARG A 158 26.92 -3.86 2.23
N GLU A 159 26.48 -3.68 3.47
CA GLU A 159 27.27 -4.03 4.66
C GLU A 159 27.41 -5.54 4.86
N THR A 160 26.43 -6.34 4.42
CA THR A 160 26.47 -7.81 4.48
C THR A 160 27.09 -8.48 3.24
N GLY A 161 27.55 -7.68 2.27
CA GLY A 161 28.26 -8.18 1.10
C GLY A 161 27.42 -9.09 0.19
N LYS A 162 26.20 -8.67 -0.16
CA LYS A 162 25.27 -9.41 -1.03
C LYS A 162 25.07 -8.68 -2.38
N PRO A 163 26.09 -8.63 -3.26
CA PRO A 163 26.05 -7.82 -4.49
C PRO A 163 24.94 -8.24 -5.45
N ASP A 164 24.66 -9.54 -5.59
CA ASP A 164 23.61 -10.03 -6.50
C ASP A 164 22.21 -9.51 -6.12
N LEU A 165 21.88 -9.56 -4.83
CA LEU A 165 20.62 -9.01 -4.32
C LEU A 165 20.61 -7.49 -4.40
N LEU A 166 21.75 -6.83 -4.16
CA LEU A 166 21.86 -5.38 -4.24
C LEU A 166 21.50 -4.89 -5.65
N THR A 167 22.06 -5.52 -6.68
CA THR A 167 21.73 -5.21 -8.08
C THR A 167 20.24 -5.47 -8.38
N GLU A 168 19.66 -6.57 -7.89
CA GLU A 168 18.22 -6.85 -8.09
C GLU A 168 17.33 -5.74 -7.51
N ILE A 169 17.70 -5.18 -6.34
CA ILE A 169 16.97 -4.09 -5.69
C ILE A 169 17.11 -2.77 -6.45
N GLU A 170 18.32 -2.41 -6.87
CA GLU A 170 18.56 -1.19 -7.64
C GLU A 170 17.80 -1.22 -8.98
N GLU A 171 17.77 -2.37 -9.66
CA GLU A 171 16.95 -2.57 -10.86
C GLU A 171 15.45 -2.46 -10.57
N PHE A 172 15.01 -2.95 -9.41
CA PHE A 172 13.63 -2.83 -8.98
C PHE A 172 13.23 -1.35 -8.75
N GLU A 173 14.04 -0.55 -8.05
CA GLU A 173 13.80 0.88 -7.87
C GLU A 173 13.79 1.64 -9.19
N LYS A 174 14.75 1.33 -10.08
CA LYS A 174 14.81 1.93 -11.42
C LYS A 174 13.51 1.70 -12.20
N ARG A 175 13.00 0.46 -12.22
CA ARG A 175 11.73 0.12 -12.90
C ARG A 175 10.55 0.88 -12.29
N ILE A 176 10.50 1.03 -10.97
CA ILE A 176 9.45 1.81 -10.30
C ILE A 176 9.49 3.28 -10.76
N ASN A 177 10.68 3.89 -10.74
CA ASN A 177 10.87 5.28 -11.12
C ASN A 177 10.47 5.52 -12.58
N GLU A 178 10.84 4.62 -13.48
CA GLU A 178 10.44 4.66 -14.90
C GLU A 178 8.92 4.55 -15.07
N GLU A 179 8.27 3.62 -14.36
CA GLU A 179 6.80 3.48 -14.38
C GLU A 179 6.09 4.75 -13.89
N GLU A 180 6.57 5.38 -12.80
CA GLU A 180 5.97 6.60 -12.25
C GLU A 180 6.22 7.83 -13.13
N GLU A 181 7.38 7.93 -13.78
CA GLU A 181 7.64 8.95 -14.81
C GLU A 181 6.69 8.80 -16.00
N LEU A 182 6.46 7.58 -16.48
CA LEU A 182 5.51 7.31 -17.56
C LEU A 182 4.07 7.67 -17.18
N LYS A 183 3.67 7.41 -15.93
CA LYS A 183 2.35 7.84 -15.42
C LYS A 183 2.23 9.35 -15.35
N ARG A 184 3.25 10.06 -14.85
CA ARG A 184 3.27 11.54 -14.81
C ARG A 184 3.15 12.15 -16.21
N LYS A 185 3.83 11.57 -17.21
CA LYS A 185 3.73 12.01 -18.61
C LYS A 185 2.39 11.70 -19.27
N LYS A 186 1.68 10.67 -18.79
CA LYS A 186 0.35 10.27 -19.29
C LYS A 186 -0.81 10.89 -18.51
N ALA A 187 -0.57 11.48 -17.35
CA ALA A 187 -1.58 12.25 -16.64
C ALA A 187 -1.90 13.48 -17.50
N PRO A 188 -3.13 13.62 -18.05
CA PRO A 188 -3.49 14.82 -18.76
C PRO A 188 -3.30 16.02 -17.83
N THR A 189 -2.88 17.15 -18.38
CA THR A 189 -2.91 18.48 -17.78
C THR A 189 -4.36 18.89 -17.48
N SER A 190 -5.08 18.14 -16.64
CA SER A 190 -6.39 18.52 -16.09
C SER A 190 -6.20 19.45 -14.90
N GLY A 191 -5.46 20.53 -15.16
CA GLY A 191 -5.14 21.61 -14.25
C GLY A 191 -4.98 22.85 -15.10
N ILE A 192 -6.12 23.43 -15.49
CA ILE A 192 -6.46 24.80 -15.92
C ILE A 192 -7.72 24.65 -16.79
N PHE A 193 -8.87 24.38 -16.16
CA PHE A 193 -10.09 25.04 -16.60
C PHE A 193 -10.32 26.14 -15.57
N ALA A 194 -9.68 27.27 -15.84
CA ALA A 194 -9.95 28.50 -15.15
C ALA A 194 -11.45 28.81 -15.30
N SER A 195 -12.06 29.09 -14.15
CA SER A 195 -13.35 29.74 -14.01
C SER A 195 -13.45 30.96 -14.94
N GLY A 196 -14.12 30.79 -16.08
CA GLY A 196 -14.64 31.88 -16.89
C GLY A 196 -16.09 32.13 -16.55
N ARG A 197 -16.35 32.85 -15.43
CA ARG A 197 -17.63 33.54 -15.24
C ARG A 197 -17.72 34.60 -16.35
N ASN A 198 -18.45 34.34 -17.42
CA ASN A 198 -18.97 35.41 -18.24
C ASN A 198 -20.25 35.94 -17.58
N LEU A 199 -20.06 36.88 -16.64
CA LEU A 199 -21.03 37.93 -16.36
C LEU A 199 -21.04 38.87 -17.57
N GLY A 200 -21.79 38.49 -18.60
CA GLY A 200 -22.11 39.36 -19.74
C GLY A 200 -23.42 40.07 -19.48
N GLY A 201 -23.38 41.17 -18.73
CA GLY A 201 -24.48 42.12 -18.71
C GLY A 201 -24.73 42.67 -20.11
N ARG A 202 -26.01 42.83 -20.46
CA ARG A 202 -26.40 43.73 -21.54
C ARG A 202 -27.62 44.52 -21.08
N VAL A 203 -27.34 45.76 -20.69
CA VAL A 203 -28.31 46.85 -20.60
C VAL A 203 -28.23 47.63 -21.91
N ILE A 204 -29.37 48.21 -22.30
CA ILE A 204 -29.62 49.27 -23.28
C ILE A 204 -29.97 48.80 -24.70
N GLY A 205 -31.22 49.13 -25.06
CA GLY A 205 -31.91 48.95 -26.32
C GLY A 205 -33.41 48.94 -26.07
#